data_AF-A0A645IVX4-F1
#
_entry.id   AF-A0A645IVX4-F1
#
_cell.length_a   1.000
_cell.length_b   1.000
_cell.length_c   1.000
_cell.angle_alpha   90.00
_cell.angle_beta   90.00
_cell.angle_gamma   90.00
#
_symmetry.space_group_name_H-M   'P 1'
#
loop_
_entity.id
_entity.type
_entity.pdbx_description
1 polymer ?
#
loop_
_entity_poly.entity_id
_entity_poly.type
_entity_poly.pdbx_seq_one_letter_code
_entity_poly.pdbx_strand_id
1 'polypeptide(L)' 'MELDDFNILNEFQSRGLGSLALNRIIRQTALVEYPIWCTVTRGNEAAIRFYQRHGFKQTAETDQVITLSLTQAP' A
#
# COMPACT_ATOMS: atom_id res chain seq x y z
N MET A 1 8.51 -1.71 -7.12
CA MET A 1 8.09 -3.08 -6.80
C MET A 1 6.60 -3.01 -6.66
N GLU A 2 5.90 -3.81 -7.44
CA GLU A 2 4.46 -3.90 -7.37
C GLU A 2 4.04 -4.72 -6.16
N LEU A 3 3.06 -4.22 -5.40
CA LEU A 3 2.31 -4.99 -4.42
C LEU A 3 0.97 -5.35 -5.05
N ASP A 4 0.88 -6.59 -5.53
CA ASP A 4 -0.24 -7.10 -6.31
C ASP A 4 -1.42 -7.50 -5.40
N ASP A 5 -1.29 -8.64 -4.70
CA ASP A 5 -2.32 -9.12 -3.76
C ASP A 5 -1.95 -8.85 -2.30
N PHE A 6 -2.67 -7.93 -1.66
CA PHE A 6 -2.53 -7.63 -0.24
C PHE A 6 -3.88 -7.55 0.48
N ASN A 7 -4.20 -8.61 1.23
CA ASN A 7 -5.44 -8.72 1.97
C ASN A 7 -5.24 -9.38 3.34
N ILE A 8 -6.10 -9.01 4.30
CA ILE A 8 -6.24 -9.67 5.60
C ILE A 8 -7.67 -10.19 5.67
N LEU A 9 -7.85 -11.47 6.03
CA LEU A 9 -9.18 -12.04 6.23
C LEU A 9 -9.97 -11.22 7.24
N ASN A 10 -11.27 -11.06 6.98
CA ASN A 10 -12.14 -10.11 7.69
C ASN A 10 -12.09 -10.29 9.22
N GLU A 11 -12.07 -11.53 9.69
CA GLU A 11 -12.02 -11.89 11.11
C GLU A 11 -10.71 -11.47 11.82
N PHE A 12 -9.65 -11.19 11.05
CA PHE A 12 -8.34 -10.77 11.54
C PHE A 12 -8.01 -9.29 11.25
N GLN A 13 -8.91 -8.55 10.60
CA GLN A 13 -8.74 -7.11 10.35
C GLN A 13 -8.79 -6.30 11.65
N SER A 14 -8.32 -5.06 11.60
CA SER A 14 -8.25 -4.13 12.75
C SER A 14 -7.40 -4.59 13.93
N ARG A 15 -6.56 -5.62 13.75
CA ARG A 15 -5.60 -6.13 14.75
C ARG A 15 -4.15 -5.67 14.50
N GLY A 16 -3.95 -4.74 13.57
CA GLY A 16 -2.62 -4.23 13.19
C GLY A 16 -1.82 -5.13 12.22
N LEU A 17 -2.36 -6.28 11.79
CA LEU A 17 -1.66 -7.23 10.92
C LEU A 17 -1.26 -6.63 9.57
N GLY A 18 -2.16 -5.88 8.93
CA GLY A 18 -1.85 -5.20 7.67
C GLY A 18 -0.70 -4.20 7.82
N SER A 19 -0.71 -3.40 8.89
CA SER A 19 0.38 -2.46 9.18
C SER A 19 1.69 -3.20 9.48
N LEU A 20 1.64 -4.30 10.22
CA LEU A 20 2.83 -5.11 10.53
C LEU A 20 3.46 -5.68 9.25
N ALA A 21 2.64 -6.28 8.39
CA ALA A 21 3.09 -6.86 7.13
C ALA A 21 3.64 -5.79 6.17
N LEU A 22 2.91 -4.69 5.97
CA LEU A 22 3.34 -3.61 5.08
C LEU A 22 4.64 -2.95 5.56
N ASN A 23 4.77 -2.68 6.87
CA ASN A 23 6.00 -2.10 7.43
C ASN A 23 7.21 -3.01 7.22
N ARG A 24 7.02 -4.34 7.29
CA ARG A 24 8.10 -5.29 7.00
C ARG A 24 8.55 -5.18 5.53
N ILE A 25 7.60 -5.11 4.60
CA ILE A 25 7.87 -4.95 3.16
C ILE A 25 8.61 -3.63 2.92
N ILE A 26 8.11 -2.52 3.47
CA ILE A 26 8.73 -1.19 3.36
C ILE A 26 10.20 -1.22 3.81
N ARG A 27 10.48 -1.82 4.97
CA ARG A 27 11.85 -1.93 5.49
C ARG A 27 12.76 -2.76 4.60
N GLN A 28 12.25 -3.80 3.96
CA GLN A 28 13.03 -4.62 3.04
C GLN A 28 13.38 -3.85 1.76
N THR A 29 12.44 -3.05 1.24
CA THR A 29 12.67 -2.24 0.03
C THR A 29 13.48 -0.98 0.27
N ALA A 30 13.50 -0.46 1.50
CA ALA A 30 14.30 0.70 1.87
C ALA A 30 15.79 0.50 1.57
N LEU A 31 16.28 -0.74 1.69
CA LEU A 31 17.69 -1.09 1.46
C LEU A 31 18.11 -1.03 -0.01
N VAL A 32 17.16 -0.96 -0.94
CA VAL A 32 17.41 -1.02 -2.39
C VAL A 32 16.86 0.19 -3.14
N GLU A 33 16.42 1.24 -2.41
CA GLU A 33 15.86 2.49 -2.94
C GLU A 33 14.76 2.31 -4.00
N TYR A 34 14.09 1.15 -4.01
CA TYR A 34 13.14 0.82 -5.05
C TYR A 34 11.72 1.24 -4.62
N PRO A 35 11.02 2.08 -5.40
CA PRO A 35 9.69 2.57 -5.02
C PRO A 35 8.69 1.42 -4.94
N ILE A 36 7.81 1.43 -3.95
CA ILE A 36 6.70 0.47 -3.85
C ILE A 36 5.47 1.11 -4.48
N TRP A 37 4.71 0.37 -5.26
CA TRP A 37 3.45 0.86 -5.80
C TRP A 37 2.38 -0.23 -5.82
N CYS A 38 1.12 0.19 -5.81
CA CYS A 38 -0.04 -0.70 -5.90
C CYS A 38 -1.19 0.00 -6.63
N THR A 39 -2.10 -0.81 -7.18
CA THR A 39 -3.38 -0.34 -7.69
C THR A 39 -4.50 -0.79 -6.77
N VAL A 40 -5.43 0.11 -6.49
CA VAL A 40 -6.58 -0.15 -5.63
C VAL A 40 -7.85 0.20 -6.39
N THR A 41 -8.89 -0.64 -6.32
CA THR A 41 -10.20 -0.29 -6.86
C THR A 41 -10.66 1.06 -6.31
N ARG A 42 -11.13 1.96 -7.18
CA ARG A 42 -11.48 3.34 -6.83
C ARG A 42 -12.46 3.46 -5.65
N GLY A 43 -13.39 2.51 -5.51
CA GLY A 43 -14.36 2.46 -4.40
C GLY A 43 -13.84 1.85 -3.08
N ASN A 44 -12.62 1.32 -3.04
CA ASN A 44 -12.05 0.70 -1.85
C ASN A 44 -11.38 1.76 -0.95
N GLU A 45 -12.19 2.63 -0.37
CA GLU A 45 -11.71 3.73 0.48
C GLU A 45 -10.91 3.26 1.70
N ALA A 46 -11.24 2.07 2.23
CA ALA A 46 -10.53 1.49 3.36
C ALA A 46 -9.07 1.19 3.02
N ALA A 47 -8.82 0.57 1.86
CA ALA A 47 -7.47 0.31 1.37
C ALA A 47 -6.75 1.61 1.00
N ILE A 48 -7.41 2.57 0.34
CA ILE A 48 -6.82 3.87 0.00
C ILE A 48 -6.34 4.59 1.26
N ARG A 49 -7.20 4.74 2.27
CA ARG A 49 -6.83 5.35 3.56
C ARG A 49 -5.74 4.56 4.28
N PHE A 50 -5.75 3.23 4.17
CA PHE A 50 -4.70 2.40 4.73
C PHE A 50 -3.34 2.75 4.11
N TYR A 51 -3.21 2.74 2.78
CA TYR A 51 -1.95 3.06 2.11
C TYR A 51 -1.49 4.50 2.36
N GLN A 52 -2.41 5.47 2.33
CA GLN A 52 -2.09 6.88 2.61
C GLN A 52 -1.53 7.09 4.03
N ARG A 53 -2.08 6.39 5.04
CA ARG A 53 -1.55 6.42 6.41
C ARG A 53 -0.13 5.84 6.51
N HIS A 54 0.27 4.99 5.57
CA HIS A 54 1.63 4.43 5.45
C HIS A 54 2.52 5.24 4.49
N GLY A 55 2.11 6.45 4.12
CA GLY A 55 2.93 7.39 3.35
C GLY A 55 2.85 7.23 1.83
N PHE A 56 2.04 6.31 1.33
CA PHE A 56 1.79 6.21 -0.11
C PHE A 56 1.05 7.46 -0.60
N LYS A 57 1.43 7.94 -1.78
CA LYS A 57 0.80 9.05 -2.47
C LYS A 57 0.12 8.54 -3.73
N GLN A 58 -1.06 9.06 -4.03
CA GLN A 58 -1.72 8.80 -5.32
C GLN A 58 -0.86 9.38 -6.44
N THR A 59 -0.56 8.57 -7.45
CA THR A 59 0.29 8.95 -8.59
C THR A 59 -0.43 8.84 -9.94
N ALA A 60 -1.50 8.04 -10.01
CA ALA A 60 -2.36 7.95 -11.18
C ALA A 60 -3.79 7.51 -10.77
N GLU A 61 -4.75 7.73 -11.65
CA GLU A 61 -6.14 7.30 -11.51
C GLU A 61 -6.73 7.00 -12.89
N THR A 62 -7.58 5.98 -12.93
CA THR A 62 -8.49 5.68 -14.05
C THR A 62 -9.91 5.59 -13.51
N ASP A 63 -10.89 5.34 -14.37
CA ASP A 63 -12.28 5.13 -13.95
C ASP A 63 -12.44 3.95 -12.97
N GLN A 64 -11.51 2.99 -12.97
CA GLN A 64 -11.61 1.75 -12.20
C GLN A 64 -10.68 1.70 -10.99
N VAL A 65 -9.47 2.26 -11.11
CA VAL A 65 -8.41 2.09 -10.11
C VAL A 65 -7.67 3.39 -9.80
N ILE A 66 -7.15 3.46 -8.59
CA ILE A 66 -6.19 4.47 -8.14
C ILE A 66 -4.84 3.78 -7.96
N THR A 67 -3.80 4.35 -8.55
CA THR A 67 -2.42 3.92 -8.31
C THR A 67 -1.83 4.75 -7.19
N LEU A 68 -1.27 4.09 -6.18
CA LEU A 68 -0.52 4.75 -5.11
C LEU A 68 0.92 4.26 -5.10
N SER A 69 1.85 5.16 -4.81
CA SER A 69 3.28 4.87 -4.73
C SER A 69 3.90 5.43 -3.46
N LEU A 70 4.85 4.69 -2.89
CA LEU A 70 5.72 5.09 -1.80
C LEU A 70 7.16 5.15 -2.31
N THR A 71 7.71 6.35 -2.40
CA THR A 71 9.13 6.58 -2.63
C THR A 71 9.82 6.71 -1.29
N GLN A 72 10.85 5.90 -1.03
CA GLN A 72 11.71 6.07 0.14
C GLN A 72 12.49 7.38 -0.03
N ALA A 73 12.58 8.21 1.01
CA ALA A 73 13.48 9.36 0.98
C ALA A 73 14.94 8.86 0.91
N PRO A 74 15.85 9.57 0.22
CA PRO A 74 17.28 9.27 0.25
C PRO A 74 17.86 9.40 1.67
#